data_AF-L0J838-F1
#
_entry.id   AF-L0J838-F1
#
_cell.length_a   1.000
_cell.length_b   1.000
_cell.length_c   1.000
_cell.angle_alpha   90.00
_cell.angle_beta   90.00
_cell.angle_gamma   90.00
#
_symmetry.space_group_name_H-M   'P 1'
#
loop_
_entity.id
_entity.type
_entity.pdbx_description
1 polymer ?
#
loop_
_entity_poly.entity_id
_entity_poly.type
_entity_poly.pdbx_seq_one_letter_code
_entity_poly.pdbx_strand_id
1 'polypeptide(L)'
;MSAAFDYDTHRFAIGGGGASSGTRWHAVDLESLAPRVALARDEAHLESRKPAGVESFSACGVKVQLLRAMGPFAYDSPWLTKLRCERCSWVVAIDRGTIEQEIALYVADAGEDPRGVLLRQIFTAILADAPPGQPGTADHRSDLLAHAAIHRPRLTVCQGCMDHGCRAAHGPAATSCPHREVLCLECSFTAGPWAHEREGSLSGECTVISPCSTLLALAAHYDVALPGTEGRR
;
A
#
# COMPACT_ATOMS: atom_id res chain seq x y z
N MET A 1 26.45 -12.70 3.65
CA MET A 1 26.79 -11.96 4.88
C MET A 1 25.65 -11.00 5.17
N SER A 2 24.75 -11.31 6.11
CA SER A 2 23.69 -10.36 6.48
C SER A 2 24.32 -9.37 7.44
N ALA A 3 24.45 -8.11 7.02
CA ALA A 3 24.66 -7.03 7.97
C ALA A 3 23.52 -7.10 8.99
N ALA A 4 23.86 -7.10 10.28
CA ALA A 4 22.86 -6.87 11.30
C ALA A 4 22.39 -5.43 11.09
N PHE A 5 21.13 -5.26 10.67
CA PHE A 5 20.57 -3.92 10.51
C PHE A 5 20.52 -3.22 11.86
N ASP A 6 20.94 -1.97 11.87
CA ASP A 6 20.88 -1.10 13.03
C ASP A 6 19.42 -0.67 13.24
N TYR A 7 18.76 -1.33 14.19
CA TYR A 7 17.39 -1.04 14.58
C TYR A 7 17.28 0.22 15.44
N ASP A 8 18.40 0.78 15.92
CA ASP A 8 18.38 1.96 16.78
C ASP A 8 18.06 3.24 16.00
N THR A 9 18.15 3.19 14.66
CA THR A 9 17.85 4.33 13.77
C THR A 9 16.45 4.29 13.16
N HIS A 10 15.71 3.19 13.29
CA HIS A 10 14.43 3.00 12.61
C HIS A 10 13.36 2.49 13.57
N ARG A 11 12.29 3.27 13.80
CA ARG A 11 11.18 2.86 14.67
C ARG A 11 10.36 1.68 14.14
N PHE A 12 10.25 1.50 12.82
CA PHE A 12 9.39 0.47 12.23
C PHE A 12 10.18 -0.56 11.42
N ALA A 13 9.96 -1.84 11.71
CA ALA A 13 10.45 -2.99 10.94
C ALA A 13 9.33 -3.69 10.16
N ILE A 14 9.71 -4.62 9.28
CA ILE A 14 8.77 -5.44 8.52
C ILE A 14 8.35 -6.68 9.33
N GLY A 15 7.05 -6.88 9.46
CA GLY A 15 6.43 -8.11 9.90
C GLY A 15 5.64 -8.78 8.77
N GLY A 16 5.71 -10.11 8.73
CA GLY A 16 4.84 -10.94 7.90
C GLY A 16 3.80 -11.62 8.78
N GLY A 17 2.54 -11.64 8.35
CA GLY A 17 1.51 -12.29 9.15
C GLY A 17 1.43 -13.81 8.93
N GLY A 18 0.96 -14.49 9.97
CA GLY A 18 0.51 -15.88 9.90
C GLY A 18 -0.82 -16.00 9.15
N ALA A 19 -1.30 -17.24 8.96
CA ALA A 19 -2.34 -17.68 8.02
C ALA A 19 -3.66 -16.86 7.86
N SER A 20 -3.93 -15.83 8.67
CA SER A 20 -5.14 -15.01 8.66
C SER A 20 -4.97 -13.57 8.14
N SER A 21 -3.75 -13.05 7.91
CA SER A 21 -3.52 -11.63 7.57
C SER A 21 -3.53 -11.27 6.08
N GLY A 22 -3.70 -12.25 5.19
CA GLY A 22 -3.40 -12.09 3.77
C GLY A 22 -1.89 -11.91 3.53
N THR A 23 -1.51 -11.81 2.26
CA THR A 23 -0.12 -11.79 1.75
C THR A 23 0.63 -10.46 1.97
N ARG A 24 0.13 -9.58 2.85
CA ARG A 24 0.68 -8.22 2.99
C ARG A 24 1.79 -8.11 4.03
N TRP A 25 2.71 -7.18 3.79
CA TRP A 25 3.74 -6.77 4.74
C TRP A 25 3.24 -5.67 5.65
N HIS A 26 3.50 -5.82 6.93
CA HIS A 26 3.02 -4.91 7.97
C HIS A 26 4.19 -4.20 8.67
N ALA A 27 3.93 -2.99 9.16
CA ALA A 27 4.87 -2.25 9.99
C ALA A 27 4.79 -2.73 11.43
N VAL A 28 5.94 -2.93 12.06
CA VAL A 28 6.08 -3.38 13.44
C VAL A 28 6.86 -2.34 14.23
N ASP A 29 6.25 -1.76 15.26
CA ASP A 29 6.87 -0.73 16.10
C ASP A 29 7.92 -1.37 17.04
N LEU A 30 9.19 -1.10 16.75
CA LEU A 30 10.33 -1.63 17.48
C LEU A 30 10.50 -1.00 18.85
N GLU A 31 10.03 0.23 19.06
CA GLU A 31 10.10 0.88 20.37
C GLU A 31 9.26 0.08 21.38
N SER A 32 8.08 -0.37 20.97
CA SER A 32 7.20 -1.24 21.77
C SER A 32 7.76 -2.66 21.97
N LEU A 33 8.67 -3.10 21.11
CA LEU A 33 9.16 -4.48 21.05
C LEU A 33 10.59 -4.69 21.52
N ALA A 34 11.36 -3.61 21.71
CA ALA A 34 12.77 -3.66 22.06
C ALA A 34 13.06 -4.61 23.25
N PRO A 35 12.27 -4.60 24.35
CA PRO A 35 12.52 -5.51 25.47
C PRO A 35 12.40 -7.00 25.09
N ARG A 36 11.38 -7.35 24.30
CA ARG A 36 11.14 -8.74 23.86
C ARG A 36 12.18 -9.18 22.82
N VAL A 37 12.61 -8.26 21.97
CA VAL A 37 13.65 -8.46 20.98
C VAL A 37 15.01 -8.71 21.63
N ALA A 38 15.33 -7.98 22.70
CA ALA A 38 16.54 -8.16 23.51
C ALA A 38 16.52 -9.51 24.24
N LEU A 39 15.43 -9.82 24.95
CA LEU A 39 15.27 -11.10 25.65
C LEU A 39 15.49 -12.31 24.72
N ALA A 40 14.86 -12.31 23.55
CA ALA A 40 15.02 -13.40 22.58
C ALA A 40 16.46 -13.51 22.01
N ARG A 41 17.23 -12.42 22.00
CA ARG A 41 18.65 -12.45 21.61
C ARG A 41 19.51 -13.03 22.74
N ASP A 42 19.27 -12.60 23.97
CA ASP A 42 20.03 -13.03 25.14
C ASP A 42 19.85 -14.53 25.40
N GLU A 43 18.61 -15.03 25.35
CA GLU A 43 18.30 -16.47 25.46
C GLU A 43 18.99 -17.28 24.36
N ALA A 44 19.00 -16.78 23.12
CA ALA A 44 19.63 -17.47 22.01
C ALA A 44 21.16 -17.47 22.10
N HIS A 45 21.74 -16.39 22.64
CA HIS A 45 23.17 -16.32 22.91
C HIS A 45 23.58 -17.33 23.98
N LEU A 46 22.84 -17.40 25.10
CA LEU A 46 23.08 -18.37 26.18
C LEU A 46 23.00 -19.81 25.68
N GLU A 47 22.07 -20.10 24.77
CA GLU A 47 21.86 -21.44 24.21
C GLU A 47 22.69 -21.72 22.93
N SER A 48 23.57 -20.81 22.50
CA SER A 48 24.33 -20.92 21.24
C SER A 48 23.48 -21.26 20.01
N ARG A 49 22.25 -20.75 19.97
CA ARG A 49 21.27 -20.97 18.91
C ARG A 49 20.93 -19.67 18.17
N LYS A 50 20.16 -19.77 17.09
CA LYS A 50 19.58 -18.59 16.44
C LYS A 50 18.41 -18.04 17.28
N PRO A 51 18.24 -16.71 17.38
CA PRO A 51 17.08 -16.12 18.02
C PRO A 51 15.77 -16.65 17.45
N ALA A 52 14.85 -17.01 18.33
CA ALA A 52 13.49 -17.36 17.93
C ALA A 52 12.81 -16.16 17.25
N GLY A 53 11.88 -16.45 16.34
CA GLY A 53 11.04 -15.42 15.74
C GLY A 53 10.20 -14.74 16.82
N VAL A 54 10.16 -13.40 16.79
CA VAL A 54 9.38 -12.62 17.76
C VAL A 54 8.00 -12.38 17.18
N GLU A 55 6.97 -12.95 17.81
CA GLU A 55 5.57 -12.63 17.50
C GLU A 55 5.14 -11.31 18.16
N SER A 56 4.47 -10.46 17.40
CA SER A 56 3.92 -9.18 17.85
C SER A 56 2.62 -8.83 17.13
N PHE A 57 2.02 -7.72 17.54
CA PHE A 57 1.07 -6.98 16.71
C PHE A 57 1.82 -5.93 15.88
N SER A 58 1.36 -5.76 14.65
CA SER A 58 1.74 -4.66 13.77
C SER A 58 1.10 -3.35 14.22
N ALA A 59 1.56 -2.23 13.66
CA ALA A 59 1.00 -0.90 13.91
C ALA A 59 -0.51 -0.81 13.60
N CYS A 60 -1.01 -1.69 12.73
CA CYS A 60 -2.42 -1.79 12.38
C CYS A 60 -3.21 -2.84 13.19
N GLY A 61 -2.61 -3.41 14.23
CA GLY A 61 -3.26 -4.39 15.12
C GLY A 61 -3.31 -5.83 14.60
N VAL A 62 -2.69 -6.15 13.47
CA VAL A 62 -2.65 -7.52 12.94
C VAL A 62 -1.50 -8.29 13.58
N LYS A 63 -1.74 -9.55 13.99
CA LYS A 63 -0.70 -10.43 14.53
C LYS A 63 0.30 -10.81 13.44
N VAL A 64 1.59 -10.61 13.71
CA VAL A 64 2.69 -10.83 12.77
C VAL A 64 3.92 -11.43 13.44
N GLN A 65 4.77 -12.07 12.64
CA GLN A 65 6.12 -12.43 13.03
C GLN A 65 7.08 -11.35 12.51
N LEU A 66 7.96 -10.84 13.38
CA LEU A 66 9.01 -9.90 13.00
C LEU A 66 10.03 -10.57 12.06
N LEU A 67 10.22 -10.00 10.87
CA LEU A 67 11.12 -10.51 9.84
C LEU A 67 12.41 -9.70 9.80
N ARG A 68 13.27 -9.94 10.79
CA ARG A 68 14.52 -9.17 11.00
C ARG A 68 15.41 -9.07 9.75
N ALA A 69 15.47 -10.11 8.93
CA ALA A 69 16.28 -10.13 7.72
C ALA A 69 15.78 -9.17 6.62
N MET A 70 14.53 -8.71 6.69
CA MET A 70 13.93 -7.81 5.69
C MET A 70 14.17 -6.32 5.99
N GLY A 71 14.73 -6.00 7.16
CA GLY A 71 15.10 -4.64 7.52
C GLY A 71 13.90 -3.75 7.86
N PRO A 72 14.05 -2.42 7.71
CA PRO A 72 13.05 -1.45 8.12
C PRO A 72 11.83 -1.43 7.20
N PHE A 73 10.70 -0.99 7.75
CA PHE A 73 9.54 -0.62 6.95
C PHE A 73 9.80 0.77 6.33
N ALA A 74 10.47 0.80 5.18
CA ALA A 74 10.94 2.01 4.52
C ALA A 74 10.70 1.98 3.00
N TYR A 75 10.64 3.15 2.38
CA TYR A 75 10.27 3.31 0.96
C TYR A 75 11.26 2.67 -0.02
N ASP A 76 12.53 2.58 0.37
CA ASP A 76 13.61 1.96 -0.40
C ASP A 76 13.67 0.44 -0.19
N SER A 77 12.82 -0.13 0.67
CA SER A 77 12.78 -1.57 0.89
C SER A 77 12.21 -2.29 -0.35
N PRO A 78 12.98 -3.22 -0.97
CA PRO A 78 12.52 -3.95 -2.15
C PRO A 78 11.27 -4.79 -1.85
N TRP A 79 11.11 -5.19 -0.58
CA TRP A 79 9.98 -5.99 -0.11
C TRP A 79 8.65 -5.23 -0.11
N LEU A 80 8.70 -3.90 0.03
CA LEU A 80 7.51 -3.05 0.14
C LEU A 80 7.06 -2.44 -1.20
N THR A 81 7.78 -2.75 -2.27
CA THR A 81 7.40 -2.38 -3.65
C THR A 81 6.04 -2.96 -4.04
N LYS A 82 5.68 -4.12 -3.47
CA LYS A 82 4.38 -4.77 -3.64
C LYS A 82 3.89 -5.27 -2.28
N LEU A 83 2.57 -5.42 -2.13
CA LEU A 83 1.93 -6.06 -0.95
C LEU A 83 2.11 -5.34 0.38
N ARG A 84 2.47 -4.05 0.39
CA ARG A 84 2.45 -3.24 1.61
C ARG A 84 1.02 -3.07 2.14
N CYS A 85 0.83 -3.20 3.45
CA CYS A 85 -0.44 -2.89 4.11
C CYS A 85 -0.70 -1.38 4.11
N GLU A 86 -1.73 -0.91 3.40
CA GLU A 86 -2.06 0.52 3.29
C GLU A 86 -2.23 1.18 4.67
N ARG A 87 -2.88 0.50 5.61
CA ARG A 87 -3.06 0.99 6.99
C ARG A 87 -1.73 1.19 7.72
N CYS A 88 -0.83 0.21 7.70
CA CYS A 88 0.52 0.38 8.26
C CYS A 88 1.30 1.51 7.56
N SER A 89 1.10 1.68 6.26
CA SER A 89 1.79 2.70 5.46
C SER A 89 1.42 4.10 5.92
N TRP A 90 0.12 4.36 6.09
CA TRP A 90 -0.36 5.64 6.59
C TRP A 90 0.09 5.93 8.01
N VAL A 91 0.08 4.93 8.91
CA VAL A 91 0.61 5.09 10.26
C VAL A 91 2.08 5.50 10.23
N VAL A 92 2.91 4.81 9.44
CA VAL A 92 4.34 5.13 9.30
C VAL A 92 4.56 6.50 8.64
N ALA A 93 3.79 6.84 7.62
CA ALA A 93 3.93 8.11 6.91
C ALA A 93 3.54 9.30 7.79
N ILE A 94 2.48 9.16 8.59
CA ILE A 94 2.08 10.17 9.59
C ILE A 94 3.15 10.31 10.66
N ASP A 95 3.63 9.20 11.23
CA ASP A 95 4.62 9.20 12.31
C ASP A 95 5.95 9.86 11.89
N ARG A 96 6.38 9.63 10.64
CA ARG A 96 7.62 10.17 10.09
C ARG A 96 7.49 11.55 9.43
N GLY A 97 6.27 12.07 9.28
CA GLY A 97 6.02 13.30 8.52
C GLY A 97 6.27 13.16 7.01
N THR A 98 6.12 11.96 6.44
CA THR A 98 6.35 11.65 5.01
C THR A 98 5.05 11.51 4.22
N ILE A 99 3.99 12.20 4.65
CA ILE A 99 2.64 12.15 4.07
C ILE A 99 2.64 12.37 2.55
N GLU A 100 3.35 13.40 2.06
CA GLU A 100 3.40 13.70 0.62
C GLU A 100 4.04 12.59 -0.21
N GLN A 101 5.04 11.91 0.34
CA GLN A 101 5.66 10.76 -0.30
C GLN A 101 4.68 9.59 -0.38
N GLU A 102 3.87 9.36 0.66
CA GLU A 102 2.83 8.34 0.66
C GLU A 102 1.72 8.65 -0.36
N ILE A 103 1.25 9.91 -0.42
CA ILE A 103 0.27 10.36 -1.43
C ILE A 103 0.81 10.11 -2.85
N ALA A 104 2.07 10.50 -3.11
CA ALA A 104 2.67 10.37 -4.43
C ALA A 104 2.67 8.93 -4.94
N LEU A 105 2.89 7.95 -4.06
CA LEU A 105 2.87 6.53 -4.42
C LEU A 105 1.50 6.07 -4.92
N TYR A 106 0.43 6.45 -4.24
CA TYR A 106 -0.92 6.04 -4.64
C TYR A 106 -1.44 6.77 -5.88
N VAL A 107 -1.03 8.03 -6.06
CA VAL A 107 -1.40 8.84 -7.23
C VAL A 107 -0.70 8.37 -8.49
N ALA A 108 0.56 7.92 -8.39
CA ALA A 108 1.35 7.45 -9.52
C ALA A 108 0.73 6.24 -10.25
N ASP A 109 -0.09 5.42 -9.56
CA ASP A 109 -0.78 4.28 -10.17
C ASP A 109 -1.74 4.70 -11.29
N ALA A 110 -2.25 5.93 -11.29
CA ALA A 110 -3.10 6.48 -12.34
C ALA A 110 -2.31 7.00 -13.56
N GLY A 111 -0.97 7.04 -13.49
CA GLY A 111 -0.14 7.72 -14.49
C GLY A 111 -0.43 9.22 -14.54
N GLU A 112 -0.61 9.76 -15.74
CA GLU A 112 -0.95 11.18 -15.96
C GLU A 112 -2.47 11.46 -15.92
N ASP A 113 -3.29 10.47 -15.54
CA ASP A 113 -4.73 10.63 -15.54
C ASP A 113 -5.22 11.56 -14.40
N PRO A 114 -6.15 12.49 -14.67
CA PRO A 114 -6.62 13.46 -13.68
C PRO A 114 -7.32 12.83 -12.46
N ARG A 115 -7.72 11.55 -12.52
CA ARG A 115 -8.24 10.81 -11.36
C ARG A 115 -7.18 10.62 -10.26
N GLY A 116 -5.89 10.66 -10.60
CA GLY A 116 -4.82 10.74 -9.61
C GLY A 116 -4.89 12.04 -8.79
N VAL A 117 -5.21 13.17 -9.44
CA VAL A 117 -5.38 14.47 -8.76
C VAL A 117 -6.59 14.44 -7.82
N LEU A 118 -7.70 13.83 -8.24
CA LEU A 118 -8.86 13.62 -7.38
C LEU A 118 -8.49 12.86 -6.10
N LEU A 119 -7.74 11.76 -6.21
CA LEU A 119 -7.32 10.98 -5.06
C LEU A 119 -6.44 11.80 -4.10
N ARG A 120 -5.51 12.60 -4.63
CA ARG A 120 -4.69 13.53 -3.83
C ARG A 120 -5.57 14.50 -3.05
N GLN A 121 -6.57 15.10 -3.69
CA GLN A 121 -7.48 16.04 -3.04
C GLN A 121 -8.29 15.37 -1.93
N ILE A 122 -8.77 14.14 -2.14
CA ILE A 122 -9.45 13.34 -1.11
C ILE A 122 -8.53 13.09 0.09
N PHE A 123 -7.28 12.64 -0.14
CA PHE A 123 -6.34 12.44 0.97
C PHE A 123 -6.06 13.73 1.74
N THR A 124 -5.87 14.84 1.01
CA THR A 124 -5.61 16.15 1.61
C THR A 124 -6.79 16.60 2.47
N ALA A 125 -8.02 16.39 2.00
CA ALA A 125 -9.22 16.71 2.76
C ALA A 125 -9.35 15.86 4.03
N ILE A 126 -9.14 14.54 3.93
CA ILE A 126 -9.14 13.64 5.11
C ILE A 126 -8.10 14.08 6.14
N LEU A 127 -6.89 14.44 5.69
CA LEU A 127 -5.81 14.88 6.58
C LEU A 127 -6.10 16.20 7.28
N ALA A 128 -6.88 17.09 6.64
CA ALA A 128 -7.27 18.38 7.19
C ALA A 128 -8.44 18.28 8.17
N ASP A 129 -9.37 17.35 7.94
CA ASP A 129 -10.58 17.19 8.74
C ASP A 129 -10.37 16.25 9.95
N ALA A 130 -9.75 15.08 9.73
CA ALA A 130 -9.62 14.08 10.78
C ALA A 130 -8.48 14.43 11.75
N PRO A 131 -8.71 14.43 13.08
CA PRO A 131 -7.68 14.74 14.04
C PRO A 131 -6.60 13.65 14.10
N PRO A 132 -5.36 13.99 14.49
CA PRO A 132 -4.34 13.00 14.74
C PRO A 132 -4.63 12.14 15.97
N GLY A 133 -4.49 10.83 15.83
CA GLY A 133 -4.41 9.88 16.93
C GLY A 133 -3.00 9.74 17.49
N GLN A 134 -2.79 8.65 18.24
CA GLN A 134 -1.53 8.39 18.92
C GLN A 134 -0.42 7.99 17.91
N PRO A 135 0.78 8.58 17.99
CA PRO A 135 1.91 8.25 17.11
C PRO A 135 2.24 6.76 17.07
N GLY A 136 2.47 6.24 15.87
CA GLY A 136 2.81 4.85 15.61
C GLY A 136 1.68 3.83 15.80
N THR A 137 0.44 4.28 15.99
CA THR A 137 -0.74 3.41 16.10
C THR A 137 -1.79 3.76 15.05
N ALA A 138 -2.56 2.77 14.61
CA ALA A 138 -3.72 3.02 13.76
C ALA A 138 -4.83 3.75 14.52
N ASP A 139 -5.49 4.66 13.81
CA ASP A 139 -6.57 5.53 14.27
C ASP A 139 -7.62 5.71 13.15
N HIS A 140 -8.69 6.46 13.41
CA HIS A 140 -9.73 6.73 12.42
C HIS A 140 -9.18 7.35 11.13
N ARG A 141 -8.23 8.28 11.24
CA ARG A 141 -7.66 9.01 10.10
C ARG A 141 -6.85 8.09 9.20
N SER A 142 -5.91 7.33 9.76
CA SER A 142 -5.10 6.35 9.05
C SER A 142 -5.96 5.23 8.46
N ASP A 143 -7.05 4.83 9.13
CA ASP A 143 -8.02 3.88 8.61
C ASP A 143 -8.78 4.40 7.40
N LEU A 144 -9.26 5.65 7.45
CA LEU A 144 -9.98 6.28 6.35
C LEU A 144 -9.06 6.51 5.14
N LEU A 145 -7.83 6.97 5.38
CA LEU A 145 -6.80 7.11 4.35
C LEU A 145 -6.46 5.75 3.71
N ALA A 146 -6.30 4.70 4.51
CA ALA A 146 -6.04 3.35 4.02
C ALA A 146 -7.19 2.81 3.18
N HIS A 147 -8.43 3.04 3.64
CA HIS A 147 -9.62 2.64 2.89
C HIS A 147 -9.68 3.33 1.52
N ALA A 148 -9.49 4.65 1.48
CA ALA A 148 -9.43 5.40 0.23
C ALA A 148 -8.28 4.93 -0.69
N ALA A 149 -7.11 4.62 -0.11
CA ALA A 149 -5.93 4.17 -0.86
C ALA A 149 -6.10 2.80 -1.52
N ILE A 150 -6.91 1.91 -0.95
CA ILE A 150 -7.22 0.62 -1.58
C ILE A 150 -8.03 0.83 -2.86
N HIS A 151 -8.92 1.83 -2.88
CA HIS A 151 -9.74 2.20 -4.05
C HIS A 151 -9.03 3.09 -5.09
N ARG A 152 -7.70 3.28 -4.96
CA ARG A 152 -6.94 4.16 -5.85
C ARG A 152 -7.16 3.85 -7.34
N PRO A 153 -7.28 4.87 -8.21
CA PRO A 153 -7.31 4.68 -9.66
C PRO A 153 -6.01 4.02 -10.14
N ARG A 154 -6.10 2.95 -10.93
CA ARG A 154 -4.94 2.31 -11.56
C ARG A 154 -5.08 2.26 -13.07
N LEU A 155 -4.09 2.81 -13.77
CA LEU A 155 -3.98 2.71 -15.21
C LEU A 155 -3.65 1.26 -15.59
N THR A 156 -4.55 0.63 -16.31
CA THR A 156 -4.39 -0.70 -16.89
C THR A 156 -4.12 -0.58 -18.39
N VAL A 157 -3.44 -1.58 -18.94
CA VAL A 157 -3.15 -1.71 -20.38
C VAL A 157 -3.40 -3.16 -20.78
N CYS A 158 -3.45 -3.43 -22.09
CA CYS A 158 -3.60 -4.81 -22.56
C CYS A 158 -2.40 -5.68 -22.17
N GLN A 159 -2.61 -6.99 -22.09
CA GLN A 159 -1.57 -7.97 -21.75
C GLN A 159 -0.31 -7.83 -22.62
N GLY A 160 -0.46 -7.65 -23.93
CA GLY A 160 0.68 -7.46 -24.83
C GLY A 160 1.53 -6.22 -24.50
N CYS A 161 0.91 -5.13 -24.01
CA CYS A 161 1.65 -3.96 -23.54
C CYS A 161 2.38 -4.23 -22.23
N MET A 162 1.80 -5.02 -21.32
CA MET A 162 2.47 -5.43 -20.08
C MET A 162 3.70 -6.29 -20.35
N ASP A 163 3.59 -7.23 -21.29
CA ASP A 163 4.64 -8.23 -21.54
C ASP A 163 5.77 -7.72 -22.45
N HIS A 164 5.43 -6.86 -23.42
CA HIS A 164 6.35 -6.51 -24.52
C HIS A 164 6.50 -5.00 -24.73
N GLY A 165 5.74 -4.19 -24.00
CA GLY A 165 5.68 -2.74 -24.20
C GLY A 165 4.82 -2.33 -25.41
N CYS A 166 4.41 -1.06 -25.41
CA CYS A 166 3.40 -0.55 -26.34
C CYS A 166 3.79 -0.66 -27.82
N ARG A 167 5.05 -0.34 -28.16
CA ARG A 167 5.52 -0.37 -29.55
C ARG A 167 5.58 -1.79 -30.12
N ALA A 168 5.92 -2.78 -29.31
CA ALA A 168 5.93 -4.17 -29.73
C ALA A 168 4.50 -4.72 -29.90
N ALA A 169 3.58 -4.35 -29.00
CA ALA A 169 2.20 -4.82 -29.02
C ALA A 169 1.33 -4.18 -30.11
N HIS A 170 1.56 -2.90 -30.43
CA HIS A 170 0.68 -2.11 -31.31
C HIS A 170 1.40 -1.44 -32.48
N GLY A 171 2.69 -1.75 -32.70
CA GLY A 171 3.49 -1.25 -33.81
C GLY A 171 4.35 -0.02 -33.48
N PRO A 172 5.32 0.31 -34.34
CA PRO A 172 6.39 1.25 -34.03
C PRO A 172 5.93 2.67 -33.77
N ALA A 173 4.77 3.10 -34.30
CA ALA A 173 4.23 4.43 -34.08
C ALA A 173 3.44 4.57 -32.76
N ALA A 174 3.12 3.46 -32.07
CA ALA A 174 2.30 3.49 -30.88
C ALA A 174 3.04 4.12 -29.69
N THR A 175 2.50 5.21 -29.15
CA THR A 175 3.02 5.92 -27.97
C THR A 175 2.27 5.55 -26.69
N SER A 176 1.05 5.00 -26.81
CA SER A 176 0.22 4.54 -25.68
C SER A 176 -0.67 3.37 -26.10
N CYS A 177 -1.01 2.51 -25.14
CA CYS A 177 -1.91 1.39 -25.39
C CYS A 177 -3.31 1.91 -25.78
N PRO A 178 -3.89 1.48 -26.91
CA PRO A 178 -5.25 1.86 -27.32
C PRO A 178 -6.33 1.27 -26.40
N HIS A 179 -6.00 0.22 -25.64
CA HIS A 179 -6.90 -0.42 -24.67
C HIS A 179 -6.59 0.01 -23.23
N ARG A 180 -5.98 1.19 -23.05
CA ARG A 180 -5.71 1.71 -21.71
C ARG A 180 -7.00 2.17 -21.05
N GLU A 181 -7.18 1.80 -19.79
CA GLU A 181 -8.30 2.24 -18.97
C GLU A 181 -7.79 2.56 -17.56
N VAL A 182 -8.52 3.35 -16.78
CA VAL A 182 -8.19 3.53 -15.37
C VAL A 182 -9.32 2.97 -14.53
N LEU A 183 -8.98 1.95 -13.76
CA LEU A 183 -9.91 1.11 -13.05
C LEU A 183 -9.72 1.25 -11.54
N CYS A 184 -10.77 0.95 -10.78
CA CYS A 184 -10.65 0.66 -9.36
C CYS A 184 -10.50 -0.86 -9.20
N LEU A 185 -9.27 -1.34 -8.98
CA LEU A 185 -9.02 -2.78 -8.91
C LEU A 185 -9.65 -3.44 -7.68
N GLU A 186 -9.89 -2.69 -6.61
CA GLU A 186 -10.62 -3.22 -5.44
C GLU A 186 -12.09 -3.51 -5.75
N CYS A 187 -12.72 -2.69 -6.61
CA CYS A 187 -14.12 -2.89 -6.99
C CYS A 187 -14.27 -3.77 -8.24
N SER A 188 -13.16 -4.14 -8.87
CA SER A 188 -13.15 -4.97 -10.08
C SER A 188 -12.84 -6.41 -9.72
N PHE A 189 -13.43 -7.36 -10.43
CA PHE A 189 -13.07 -8.76 -10.27
C PHE A 189 -11.65 -9.00 -10.77
N THR A 190 -10.77 -9.40 -9.85
CA THR A 190 -9.42 -9.86 -10.14
C THR A 190 -9.32 -11.33 -9.75
N ALA A 191 -8.90 -12.16 -10.69
CA ALA A 191 -8.75 -13.59 -10.45
C ALA A 191 -7.72 -13.86 -9.34
N GLY A 192 -8.10 -14.68 -8.37
CA GLY A 192 -7.26 -15.01 -7.22
C GLY A 192 -6.28 -16.16 -7.47
N PRO A 193 -5.57 -16.63 -6.43
CA PRO A 193 -4.54 -17.67 -6.56
C PRO A 193 -5.01 -19.00 -7.14
N TRP A 194 -6.32 -19.30 -7.04
CA TRP A 194 -6.93 -20.49 -7.64
C TRP A 194 -6.90 -20.49 -9.18
N ALA A 195 -6.69 -19.33 -9.80
CA ALA A 195 -6.77 -19.16 -11.25
C ALA A 195 -5.43 -19.44 -11.97
N HIS A 196 -4.38 -19.82 -11.23
CA HIS A 196 -3.05 -20.18 -11.75
C HIS A 196 -2.50 -19.14 -12.74
N GLU A 197 -2.38 -19.49 -14.01
CA GLU A 197 -1.87 -18.61 -15.08
C GLU A 197 -2.70 -17.32 -15.25
N ARG A 198 -3.93 -17.30 -14.73
CA ARG A 198 -4.81 -16.13 -14.74
C ARG A 198 -4.84 -15.38 -13.42
N GLU A 199 -4.07 -15.76 -12.41
CA GLU A 199 -3.99 -15.00 -11.16
C GLU A 199 -3.61 -13.53 -11.46
N GLY A 200 -4.31 -12.59 -10.83
CA GLY A 200 -4.14 -11.16 -11.06
C GLY A 200 -4.79 -10.62 -12.34
N SER A 201 -5.37 -11.48 -13.19
CA SER A 201 -6.05 -11.05 -14.41
C SER A 201 -7.43 -10.49 -14.11
N LEU A 202 -7.81 -9.44 -14.85
CA LEU A 202 -9.15 -8.87 -14.83
C LEU A 202 -10.09 -9.65 -15.75
N SER A 203 -11.33 -9.84 -15.32
CA SER A 203 -12.41 -10.24 -16.24
C SER A 203 -13.07 -8.99 -16.79
N GLY A 204 -13.18 -8.87 -18.12
CA GLY A 204 -13.86 -7.74 -18.76
C GLY A 204 -15.35 -7.63 -18.36
N GLU A 205 -15.95 -8.71 -17.86
CA GLU A 205 -17.35 -8.76 -17.45
C GLU A 205 -17.64 -8.01 -16.14
N CYS A 206 -16.62 -7.81 -15.30
CA CYS A 206 -16.78 -7.22 -13.97
C CYS A 206 -15.62 -6.26 -13.67
N THR A 207 -15.57 -5.18 -14.43
CA THR A 207 -14.64 -4.07 -14.23
C THR A 207 -15.39 -2.82 -13.75
N VAL A 208 -14.75 -2.06 -12.86
CA VAL A 208 -15.25 -0.78 -12.38
C VAL A 208 -14.28 0.32 -12.76
N ILE A 209 -14.72 1.19 -13.66
CA ILE A 209 -13.99 2.41 -14.05
C ILE A 209 -13.85 3.32 -12.82
N SER A 210 -12.66 3.88 -12.62
CA SER A 210 -12.42 4.88 -11.57
C SER A 210 -12.91 6.28 -12.03
N PRO A 211 -13.36 7.19 -11.15
CA PRO A 211 -13.59 6.99 -9.71
C PRO A 211 -14.76 6.03 -9.46
N CYS A 212 -14.56 5.07 -8.56
CA CYS A 212 -15.63 4.19 -8.11
C CYS A 212 -16.57 4.93 -7.13
N SER A 213 -17.69 4.30 -6.79
CA SER A 213 -18.68 4.86 -5.85
C SER A 213 -18.08 5.27 -4.50
N THR A 214 -17.09 4.54 -3.99
CA THR A 214 -16.38 4.91 -2.74
C THR A 214 -15.65 6.26 -2.87
N LEU A 215 -14.85 6.43 -3.93
CA LEU A 215 -14.14 7.70 -4.15
C LEU A 215 -15.11 8.85 -4.46
N LEU A 216 -16.20 8.58 -5.17
CA LEU A 216 -17.25 9.56 -5.41
C LEU A 216 -17.94 9.99 -4.10
N ALA A 217 -18.23 9.05 -3.19
CA ALA A 217 -18.82 9.35 -1.90
C ALA A 217 -17.88 10.18 -1.02
N LEU A 218 -16.60 9.84 -0.98
CA LEU A 218 -15.58 10.64 -0.26
C LEU A 218 -15.44 12.04 -0.86
N ALA A 219 -15.39 12.15 -2.19
CA ALA A 219 -15.32 13.44 -2.86
C ALA A 219 -16.54 14.31 -2.52
N ALA A 220 -17.75 13.74 -2.57
CA ALA A 220 -18.97 14.45 -2.20
C ALA A 220 -18.99 14.85 -0.71
N HIS A 221 -18.54 13.99 0.19
CA HIS A 221 -18.50 14.28 1.64
C HIS A 221 -17.58 15.45 1.97
N TYR A 222 -16.45 15.56 1.26
CA TYR A 222 -15.43 16.59 1.47
C TYR A 222 -15.53 17.77 0.49
N ASP A 223 -16.61 17.88 -0.29
CA ASP A 223 -16.80 18.92 -1.32
C ASP A 223 -15.63 19.02 -2.32
N VAL A 224 -15.00 17.89 -2.65
CA VAL A 224 -13.92 17.80 -3.65
C VAL A 224 -14.51 17.73 -5.05
N ALA A 225 -14.11 18.66 -5.92
CA ALA A 225 -14.57 18.71 -7.30
C ALA A 225 -14.09 17.51 -8.13
N LEU A 226 -14.99 16.94 -8.95
CA LEU A 226 -14.65 15.84 -9.83
C LEU A 226 -13.92 16.34 -11.09
N PRO A 227 -12.84 15.66 -11.53
CA PRO A 227 -12.11 16.04 -12.73
C PRO A 227 -13.01 15.97 -13.97
N GLY A 228 -13.00 17.02 -14.79
CA GLY A 228 -13.75 17.07 -16.05
C GLY A 228 -15.25 17.41 -15.92
N THR A 229 -15.69 17.97 -14.79
CA THR A 229 -17.06 18.46 -14.59
C THR A 229 -17.24 19.96 -14.88
N GLU A 230 -16.19 20.67 -15.28
CA GLU A 230 -16.29 22.03 -15.84
C GLU A 230 -17.05 21.96 -17.19
N GLY A 231 -18.37 22.19 -17.16
CA GLY A 231 -19.19 22.35 -18.37
C GLY A 231 -20.42 21.46 -18.54
N ARG A 232 -20.85 20.72 -17.51
CA ARG A 232 -22.18 20.08 -17.49
C ARG A 232 -23.02 20.62 -16.34
N ARG A 233 -23.67 21.77 -16.58
CA ARG A 233 -24.89 22.19 -15.89
C ARG A 233 -26.01 22.24 -16.92
#